data_AF-A0A7Y0B1Z8-F1
#
_entry.id   AF-A0A7Y0B1Z8-F1
#
_cell.length_a   1.000
_cell.length_b   1.000
_cell.length_c   1.000
_cell.angle_alpha   90.00
_cell.angle_beta   90.00
_cell.angle_gamma   90.00
#
_symmetry.space_group_name_H-M   'P 1'
#
loop_
_entity.id
_entity.type
_entity.pdbx_description
1 polymer ?
#
loop_
_entity_poly.entity_id
_entity_poly.type
_entity_poly.pdbx_seq_one_letter_code
_entity_poly.pdbx_strand_id
1 'polypeptide(L)'
;MVFRRLFGKGGIPLEIDTIVPDEPVRPGGKVRGEVVVRAPERDLKIESIRMRMVVNASLTHKGDGDGTNDGATLCYPTASGWFEMKKGEERRIPFSERLRWETPPNELRGERLGVSIGIRTEVEAVGVKAATDLDPVRVETLPLHEAVLDAFAAEGYAFESSRVHENSIAPAEYHLYLWQGFRLVDRKGGEGRPPQLELVFHTNAVGSEIFLRRFRQSADGYWGDQPKALRFAAAHHEVGARDFDADARQWLEGLARLKHGKGEREDED
;
A
#
# COMPACT_ATOMS: atom_id res chain seq x y z
N MET A 1 -7.63 12.85 -20.35
CA MET A 1 -8.12 13.59 -19.17
C MET A 1 -9.63 13.40 -19.09
N VAL A 2 -10.13 12.85 -17.99
CA VAL A 2 -11.57 12.65 -17.76
C VAL A 2 -11.95 13.52 -16.58
N PHE A 3 -12.45 14.72 -16.86
CA PHE A 3 -12.87 15.66 -15.80
C PHE A 3 -14.16 15.17 -15.13
N ARG A 4 -14.16 15.11 -13.80
CA ARG A 4 -15.34 14.69 -13.04
C ARG A 4 -16.30 15.86 -12.86
N ARG A 5 -17.51 15.69 -13.41
CA ARG A 5 -18.68 16.54 -13.14
C ARG A 5 -19.50 15.92 -12.01
N LEU A 6 -19.37 16.45 -10.79
CA LEU A 6 -20.25 16.08 -9.69
C LEU A 6 -21.48 16.97 -9.70
N PHE A 7 -22.55 16.49 -10.34
CA PHE A 7 -23.88 17.08 -10.20
C PHE A 7 -24.49 16.61 -8.88
N GLY A 8 -24.23 17.36 -7.79
CA GLY A 8 -25.05 17.24 -6.60
C GLY A 8 -26.47 17.72 -6.91
N LYS A 9 -27.51 16.98 -6.47
CA LYS A 9 -28.89 17.48 -6.50
C LYS A 9 -28.95 18.86 -5.80
N GLY A 10 -29.04 19.93 -6.60
CA GLY A 10 -29.21 21.31 -6.13
C GLY A 10 -27.94 22.12 -5.81
N GLY A 11 -26.74 21.67 -6.19
CA GLY A 11 -25.48 22.39 -5.91
C GLY A 11 -24.71 22.78 -7.17
N ILE A 12 -24.18 23.99 -7.21
CA ILE A 12 -23.43 24.57 -8.34
C ILE A 12 -22.08 23.85 -8.51
N PRO A 13 -21.64 23.47 -9.73
CA PRO A 13 -20.52 22.55 -9.92
C PRO A 13 -19.15 23.18 -9.65
N LEU A 14 -18.38 22.56 -8.75
CA LEU A 14 -16.93 22.61 -8.64
C LEU A 14 -16.39 21.33 -9.28
N GLU A 15 -15.54 21.44 -10.31
CA GLU A 15 -14.92 20.28 -10.95
C GLU A 15 -13.48 20.13 -10.44
N ILE A 16 -13.11 18.91 -10.06
CA ILE A 16 -11.75 18.56 -9.62
C ILE A 16 -11.26 17.28 -10.31
N ASP A 17 -9.95 17.20 -10.54
CA ASP A 17 -9.25 16.02 -11.07
C ASP A 17 -7.80 16.00 -10.53
N THR A 18 -7.37 14.89 -9.93
CA THR A 18 -6.04 14.70 -9.35
C THR A 18 -5.20 13.89 -10.31
N ILE A 19 -4.24 14.54 -10.95
CA ILE A 19 -3.38 13.89 -11.92
C ILE A 19 -2.11 13.41 -11.22
N VAL A 20 -1.97 12.10 -11.13
CA VAL A 20 -0.73 11.42 -10.75
C VAL A 20 -0.12 10.81 -12.03
N PRO A 21 1.18 11.00 -12.32
CA PRO A 21 1.85 10.31 -13.41
C PRO A 21 1.70 8.79 -13.27
N ASP A 22 1.47 8.10 -14.38
CA ASP A 22 1.38 6.62 -14.43
C ASP A 22 2.77 5.99 -14.46
N GLU A 23 3.60 6.39 -13.50
CA GLU A 23 4.95 5.87 -13.29
C GLU A 23 5.01 5.26 -11.89
N PRO A 24 5.50 4.02 -11.75
CA PRO A 24 5.63 3.42 -10.44
C PRO A 24 6.70 4.16 -9.63
N VAL A 25 6.42 4.35 -8.34
CA VAL A 25 7.38 4.85 -7.37
C VAL A 25 7.76 3.75 -6.40
N ARG A 26 8.97 3.80 -5.85
CA ARG A 26 9.39 2.89 -4.78
C ARG A 26 9.15 3.48 -3.40
N PRO A 27 8.99 2.65 -2.35
CA PRO A 27 9.10 3.10 -0.96
C PRO A 27 10.37 3.96 -0.76
N GLY A 28 10.26 5.05 0.00
CA GLY A 28 11.33 6.05 0.14
C GLY A 28 11.46 7.06 -1.01
N GLY A 29 10.81 6.80 -2.15
CA GLY A 29 10.72 7.67 -3.33
C GLY A 29 9.74 8.83 -3.17
N LYS A 30 9.53 9.61 -4.24
CA LYS A 30 8.72 10.83 -4.20
C LYS A 30 7.59 10.78 -5.22
N VAL A 31 6.35 10.81 -4.75
CA VAL A 31 5.15 10.98 -5.58
C VAL A 31 4.98 12.46 -5.87
N ARG A 32 4.62 12.77 -7.12
CA ARG A 32 4.35 14.12 -7.61
C ARG A 32 3.07 14.08 -8.42
N GLY A 33 2.34 15.18 -8.44
CA GLY A 33 1.15 15.32 -9.25
C GLY A 33 0.60 16.72 -9.18
N GLU A 34 -0.58 16.90 -9.75
CA GLU A 34 -1.30 18.16 -9.77
C GLU A 34 -2.78 17.93 -9.41
N VAL A 35 -3.33 18.80 -8.58
CA VAL A 35 -4.79 18.93 -8.45
C VAL A 35 -5.24 19.98 -9.45
N VAL A 36 -6.07 19.57 -10.41
CA VAL A 36 -6.71 20.46 -11.38
C VAL A 36 -8.08 20.84 -10.83
N VAL A 37 -8.31 22.14 -10.66
CA VAL A 37 -9.57 22.70 -10.18
C VAL A 37 -10.15 23.59 -11.27
N ARG A 38 -11.45 23.48 -11.54
CA ARG A 38 -12.16 24.32 -12.51
C ARG A 38 -13.41 24.96 -11.91
N ALA A 39 -13.63 26.21 -12.29
CA ALA A 39 -14.78 27.03 -11.89
C ALA A 39 -15.72 27.27 -13.09
N PRO A 40 -16.48 26.27 -13.57
CA PRO A 40 -17.16 26.36 -14.87
C PRO A 40 -18.27 27.42 -14.95
N GLU A 41 -19.03 27.62 -13.87
CA GLU A 41 -20.29 28.38 -13.93
C GLU A 41 -20.25 29.77 -13.29
N ARG A 42 -19.37 30.00 -12.30
CA ARG A 42 -19.25 31.26 -11.55
C ARG A 42 -17.88 31.42 -10.90
N ASP A 43 -17.63 32.60 -10.35
CA ASP A 43 -16.50 32.84 -9.46
C ASP A 43 -16.62 31.95 -8.22
N LEU A 44 -15.50 31.36 -7.80
CA LEU A 44 -15.39 30.48 -6.64
C LEU A 44 -14.31 30.97 -5.69
N LYS A 45 -14.55 30.80 -4.39
CA LYS A 45 -13.55 31.00 -3.34
C LYS A 45 -13.23 29.64 -2.73
N ILE A 46 -12.06 29.12 -3.05
CA ILE A 46 -11.54 27.86 -2.54
C ILE A 46 -11.02 28.08 -1.12
N GLU A 47 -11.52 27.30 -0.19
CA GLU A 47 -11.18 27.40 1.25
C GLU A 47 -10.07 26.45 1.63
N SER A 48 -10.12 25.21 1.13
CA SER A 48 -9.13 24.20 1.41
C SER A 48 -9.00 23.16 0.29
N ILE A 49 -7.79 22.62 0.15
CA ILE A 49 -7.50 21.40 -0.61
C ILE A 49 -6.89 20.42 0.39
N ARG A 50 -7.60 19.35 0.72
CA ARG A 50 -7.13 18.27 1.60
C ARG A 50 -6.79 17.05 0.77
N MET A 51 -5.64 16.44 1.05
CA MET A 51 -5.21 15.22 0.37
C MET A 51 -4.84 14.16 1.40
N ARG A 52 -5.19 12.90 1.11
CA ARG A 52 -4.82 11.73 1.90
C ARG A 52 -4.37 10.63 0.96
N MET A 53 -3.18 10.07 1.18
CA MET A 53 -2.80 8.82 0.54
C MET A 53 -3.32 7.67 1.39
N VAL A 54 -4.03 6.74 0.77
CA VAL A 54 -4.72 5.64 1.45
C VAL A 54 -4.35 4.29 0.85
N VAL A 55 -4.32 3.24 1.68
CA VAL A 55 -4.10 1.84 1.29
C VAL A 55 -5.36 1.01 1.57
N ASN A 56 -5.56 -0.08 0.82
CA ASN A 56 -6.81 -0.86 0.78
C ASN A 56 -8.01 -0.01 0.33
N ALA A 57 -7.76 1.08 -0.40
CA ALA A 57 -8.80 1.96 -0.91
C ALA A 57 -9.76 1.16 -1.81
N SER A 58 -11.07 1.25 -1.55
CA SER A 58 -12.09 0.72 -2.45
C SER A 58 -12.13 1.55 -3.73
N LEU A 59 -11.29 1.18 -4.70
CA LEU A 59 -11.21 1.86 -6.01
C LEU A 59 -12.51 1.68 -6.84
N THR A 60 -13.47 0.90 -6.34
CA THR A 60 -14.76 0.58 -6.99
C THR A 60 -15.92 1.47 -6.54
N HIS A 61 -15.79 2.30 -5.50
CA HIS A 61 -16.83 3.25 -5.08
C HIS A 61 -16.46 4.68 -5.45
N LYS A 62 -16.86 5.09 -6.66
CA LYS A 62 -16.70 6.46 -7.15
C LYS A 62 -18.04 7.21 -7.01
N GLY A 63 -18.27 7.85 -5.86
CA GLY A 63 -19.38 8.81 -5.66
C GLY A 63 -20.01 8.83 -4.26
N ASP A 64 -20.17 10.04 -3.71
CA ASP A 64 -21.01 10.44 -2.56
C ASP A 64 -20.97 9.57 -1.28
N GLY A 65 -19.81 9.00 -0.94
CA GLY A 65 -19.55 8.39 0.36
C GLY A 65 -18.82 9.33 1.31
N ASP A 66 -19.19 9.30 2.59
CA ASP A 66 -18.60 10.02 3.74
C ASP A 66 -17.13 9.64 4.06
N GLY A 67 -16.51 8.79 3.24
CA GLY A 67 -15.13 8.35 3.40
C GLY A 67 -14.93 7.32 4.52
N THR A 68 -16.01 6.75 5.08
CA THR A 68 -15.93 5.75 6.17
C THR A 68 -15.33 4.40 5.76
N ASN A 69 -15.07 4.17 4.46
CA ASN A 69 -14.51 2.91 3.95
C ASN A 69 -13.27 3.11 3.04
N ASP A 70 -12.53 4.21 3.23
CA ASP A 70 -11.42 4.62 2.37
C ASP A 70 -10.08 3.89 2.63
N GLY A 71 -10.05 2.96 3.59
CA GLY A 71 -8.84 2.25 4.02
C GLY A 71 -7.90 3.10 4.89
N ALA A 72 -6.77 2.51 5.31
CA ALA A 72 -5.82 3.18 6.19
C ALA A 72 -5.09 4.34 5.51
N THR A 73 -4.91 5.43 6.24
CA THR A 73 -4.14 6.59 5.77
C THR A 73 -2.64 6.35 5.93
N LEU A 74 -1.90 6.49 4.84
CA LEU A 74 -0.44 6.40 4.79
C LEU A 74 0.23 7.74 5.10
N CYS A 75 -0.27 8.83 4.50
CA CYS A 75 0.26 10.19 4.68
C CYS A 75 -0.71 11.25 4.13
N TYR A 76 -0.34 12.52 4.31
CA TYR A 76 -1.12 13.69 3.90
C TYR A 76 -0.29 14.55 2.92
N PRO A 77 -0.39 14.33 1.60
CA PRO A 77 0.24 15.20 0.62
C PRO A 77 -0.21 16.66 0.80
N THR A 78 0.70 17.61 0.59
CA THR A 78 0.40 19.04 0.76
C THR A 78 0.20 19.74 -0.59
N ALA A 79 -0.90 20.49 -0.70
CA ALA A 79 -1.24 21.37 -1.82
C ALA A 79 -1.65 22.76 -1.29
N SER A 80 -1.47 23.82 -2.08
CA SER A 80 -1.90 25.17 -1.69
C SER A 80 -3.43 25.25 -1.60
N GLY A 81 -3.97 25.70 -0.46
CA GLY A 81 -5.39 25.49 -0.14
C GLY A 81 -6.35 26.68 -0.31
N TRP A 82 -5.89 27.93 -0.27
CA TRP A 82 -6.78 29.10 -0.30
C TRP A 82 -6.53 29.98 -1.52
N PHE A 83 -7.57 30.22 -2.31
CA PHE A 83 -7.54 31.16 -3.43
C PHE A 83 -8.91 31.44 -4.03
N GLU A 84 -9.00 32.53 -4.80
CA GLU A 84 -10.17 32.83 -5.62
C GLU A 84 -9.93 32.42 -7.08
N MET A 85 -11.01 31.99 -7.73
CA MET A 85 -11.06 31.61 -9.14
C MET A 85 -12.20 32.37 -9.83
N LYS A 86 -11.94 32.86 -11.04
CA LYS A 86 -12.99 33.45 -11.88
C LYS A 86 -13.78 32.37 -12.63
N LYS A 87 -15.01 32.70 -13.02
CA LYS A 87 -15.79 31.86 -13.93
C LYS A 87 -14.96 31.51 -15.18
N GLY A 88 -14.91 30.21 -15.49
CA GLY A 88 -14.17 29.65 -16.62
C GLY A 88 -12.68 29.41 -16.35
N GLU A 89 -12.17 29.78 -15.16
CA GLU A 89 -10.77 29.57 -14.81
C GLU A 89 -10.49 28.08 -14.50
N GLU A 90 -9.33 27.63 -14.97
CA GLU A 90 -8.68 26.38 -14.54
C GLU A 90 -7.43 26.75 -13.75
N ARG A 91 -7.23 26.11 -12.60
CA ARG A 91 -6.00 26.22 -11.82
C ARG A 91 -5.41 24.84 -11.57
N ARG A 92 -4.09 24.75 -11.70
CA ARG A 92 -3.30 23.55 -11.45
C ARG A 92 -2.44 23.78 -10.22
N ILE A 93 -2.62 22.94 -9.22
CA ILE A 93 -1.94 23.05 -7.94
C ILE A 93 -1.01 21.85 -7.82
N PRO A 94 0.31 22.04 -7.93
CA PRO A 94 1.25 20.94 -7.78
C PRO A 94 1.27 20.46 -6.33
N PHE A 95 1.41 19.16 -6.14
CA PHE A 95 1.68 18.55 -4.84
C PHE A 95 2.85 17.58 -4.96
N SER A 96 3.46 17.29 -3.83
CA SER A 96 4.44 16.21 -3.76
C SER A 96 4.59 15.66 -2.36
N GLU A 97 4.81 14.35 -2.28
CA GLU A 97 4.93 13.62 -1.02
C GLU A 97 6.06 12.60 -1.13
N ARG A 98 6.88 12.48 -0.07
CA ARG A 98 7.91 11.45 0.00
C ARG A 98 7.33 10.23 0.69
N LEU A 99 7.31 9.10 -0.01
CA LEU A 99 6.86 7.84 0.57
C LEU A 99 7.76 7.43 1.73
N ARG A 100 7.13 6.87 2.76
CA ARG A 100 7.86 6.20 3.83
C ARG A 100 8.49 4.91 3.28
N TRP A 101 9.51 4.42 3.96
CA TRP A 101 10.12 3.14 3.58
C TRP A 101 9.19 1.97 3.92
N GLU A 102 8.32 2.15 4.90
CA GLU A 102 7.26 1.21 5.28
C GLU A 102 6.04 1.24 4.34
N THR A 103 6.00 2.12 3.34
CA THR A 103 4.87 2.19 2.39
C THR A 103 4.71 0.83 1.67
N PRO A 104 3.53 0.18 1.73
CA PRO A 104 3.32 -1.11 1.08
C PRO A 104 3.48 -0.99 -0.43
N PRO A 105 4.28 -1.83 -1.11
CA PRO A 105 4.17 -1.97 -2.55
C PRO A 105 2.82 -2.61 -2.93
N ASN A 106 2.24 -2.13 -4.03
CA ASN A 106 1.04 -2.71 -4.63
C ASN A 106 1.28 -3.33 -6.01
N GLU A 107 2.54 -3.31 -6.48
CA GLU A 107 2.96 -3.86 -7.75
C GLU A 107 4.31 -4.58 -7.62
N LEU A 108 4.44 -5.71 -8.32
CA LEU A 108 5.67 -6.48 -8.49
C LEU A 108 5.92 -6.65 -10.00
N ARG A 109 6.91 -5.95 -10.55
CA ARG A 109 7.31 -6.01 -11.97
C ARG A 109 6.15 -5.81 -12.96
N GLY A 110 5.26 -4.84 -12.70
CA GLY A 110 4.08 -4.62 -13.53
C GLY A 110 2.81 -5.30 -13.02
N GLU A 111 2.93 -6.36 -12.22
CA GLU A 111 1.80 -7.18 -11.77
C GLU A 111 1.25 -6.71 -10.44
N ARG A 112 -0.09 -6.62 -10.33
CA ARG A 112 -0.75 -6.15 -9.10
C ARG A 112 -0.63 -7.17 -7.98
N LEU A 113 -0.32 -6.70 -6.77
CA LEU A 113 -0.15 -7.53 -5.57
C LEU A 113 -1.46 -7.78 -4.79
N GLY A 114 -2.61 -7.30 -5.28
CA GLY A 114 -3.90 -7.41 -4.59
C GLY A 114 -4.14 -6.31 -3.52
N VAL A 115 -3.21 -5.37 -3.39
CA VAL A 115 -3.33 -4.17 -2.56
C VAL A 115 -3.65 -2.98 -3.47
N SER A 116 -4.47 -2.04 -3.03
CA SER A 116 -4.75 -0.78 -3.73
C SER A 116 -4.21 0.40 -2.93
N ILE A 117 -3.58 1.35 -3.63
CA ILE A 117 -3.16 2.63 -3.05
C ILE A 117 -3.71 3.74 -3.92
N GLY A 118 -4.21 4.80 -3.29
CA GLY A 118 -4.68 5.97 -4.00
C GLY A 118 -4.50 7.27 -3.21
N ILE A 119 -4.56 8.39 -3.92
CA ILE A 119 -4.63 9.73 -3.34
C ILE A 119 -6.08 10.17 -3.41
N ARG A 120 -6.68 10.36 -2.23
CA ARG A 120 -7.98 11.00 -2.10
C ARG A 120 -7.78 12.51 -1.98
N THR A 121 -8.45 13.26 -2.84
CA THR A 121 -8.46 14.72 -2.81
C THR A 121 -9.85 15.21 -2.44
N GLU A 122 -9.91 16.22 -1.60
CA GLU A 122 -11.14 16.90 -1.21
C GLU A 122 -10.91 18.41 -1.31
N VAL A 123 -11.80 19.09 -2.03
CA VAL A 123 -11.73 20.54 -2.22
C VAL A 123 -13.01 21.19 -1.71
N GLU A 124 -12.84 22.15 -0.83
CA GLU A 124 -13.93 22.96 -0.26
C GLU A 124 -13.96 24.35 -0.88
N ALA A 125 -15.16 24.85 -1.14
CA ALA A 125 -15.38 26.19 -1.65
C ALA A 125 -16.62 26.81 -1.01
N VAL A 126 -16.58 28.13 -0.83
CA VAL A 126 -17.67 28.89 -0.21
C VAL A 126 -18.99 28.68 -0.97
N GLY A 127 -20.01 28.17 -0.26
CA GLY A 127 -21.35 28.00 -0.82
C GLY A 127 -21.43 26.91 -1.90
N VAL A 128 -20.50 25.95 -1.90
CA VAL A 128 -20.49 24.77 -2.78
C VAL A 128 -20.28 23.52 -1.93
N LYS A 129 -20.92 22.41 -2.30
CA LYS A 129 -20.66 21.09 -1.70
C LYS A 129 -19.20 20.70 -2.00
N ALA A 130 -18.48 20.18 -1.01
CA ALA A 130 -17.11 19.70 -1.21
C ALA A 130 -17.05 18.69 -2.37
N ALA A 131 -16.07 18.87 -3.25
CA ALA A 131 -15.80 17.95 -4.34
C ALA A 131 -14.73 16.94 -3.89
N THR A 132 -14.91 15.67 -4.25
CA THR A 132 -13.97 14.59 -3.89
C THR A 132 -13.50 13.83 -5.11
N ASP A 133 -12.27 13.35 -5.02
CA ASP A 133 -11.59 12.61 -6.07
C ASP A 133 -10.68 11.52 -5.49
N LEU A 134 -10.41 10.48 -6.27
CA LEU A 134 -9.57 9.36 -5.86
C LEU A 134 -8.84 8.81 -7.08
N ASP A 135 -7.52 8.85 -7.01
CA ASP A 135 -6.63 8.48 -8.10
C ASP A 135 -5.60 7.44 -7.66
N PRO A 136 -5.39 6.38 -8.45
CA PRO A 136 -4.50 5.30 -8.08
C PRO A 136 -3.04 5.78 -8.05
N VAL A 137 -2.27 5.22 -7.13
CA VAL A 137 -0.81 5.38 -7.08
C VAL A 137 -0.17 4.01 -7.20
N ARG A 138 0.80 3.88 -8.09
CA ARG A 138 1.57 2.66 -8.30
C ARG A 138 2.81 2.71 -7.43
N VAL A 139 2.92 1.76 -6.51
CA VAL A 139 4.07 1.58 -5.64
C VAL A 139 4.69 0.23 -5.96
N GLU A 140 5.86 0.23 -6.59
CA GLU A 140 6.56 -1.00 -6.95
C GLU A 140 7.43 -1.52 -5.80
N THR A 141 7.64 -2.83 -5.79
CA THR A 141 8.56 -3.51 -4.88
C THR A 141 9.98 -2.95 -4.94
N LEU A 142 10.70 -3.02 -3.82
CA LEU A 142 12.15 -2.75 -3.81
C LEU A 142 12.93 -3.94 -4.38
N PRO A 143 14.15 -3.74 -4.90
CA PRO A 143 14.97 -4.85 -5.41
C PRO A 143 15.23 -5.93 -4.36
N LEU A 144 15.29 -5.54 -3.07
CA LEU A 144 15.42 -6.50 -1.97
C LEU A 144 14.17 -7.37 -1.78
N HIS A 145 12.97 -6.81 -1.95
CA HIS A 145 11.72 -7.60 -1.91
C HIS A 145 11.73 -8.63 -3.03
N GLU A 146 12.09 -8.19 -4.24
CA GLU A 146 12.19 -9.03 -5.43
C GLU A 146 13.20 -10.17 -5.25
N ALA A 147 14.42 -9.87 -4.81
CA ALA A 147 15.47 -10.88 -4.62
C ALA A 147 15.06 -11.96 -3.61
N VAL A 148 14.40 -11.58 -2.52
CA VAL A 148 13.90 -12.53 -1.53
C VAL A 148 12.74 -13.35 -2.10
N LEU A 149 11.77 -12.72 -2.77
CA LEU A 149 10.65 -13.44 -3.38
C LEU A 149 11.11 -14.45 -4.44
N ASP A 150 12.09 -14.07 -5.27
CA ASP A 150 12.69 -14.94 -6.27
C ASP A 150 13.40 -16.14 -5.64
N ALA A 151 14.12 -15.93 -4.53
CA ALA A 151 14.78 -17.00 -3.81
C ALA A 151 13.80 -18.04 -3.25
N PHE A 152 12.66 -17.59 -2.71
CA PHE A 152 11.59 -18.51 -2.30
C PHE A 152 10.95 -19.22 -3.51
N ALA A 153 10.80 -18.54 -4.65
CA ALA A 153 10.31 -19.14 -5.88
C ALA A 153 11.25 -20.25 -6.40
N ALA A 154 12.57 -20.05 -6.33
CA ALA A 154 13.57 -21.07 -6.65
C ALA A 154 13.43 -22.32 -5.75
N GLU A 155 13.09 -22.11 -4.47
CA GLU A 155 12.79 -23.18 -3.52
C GLU A 155 11.40 -23.82 -3.72
N GLY A 156 10.60 -23.34 -4.67
CA GLY A 156 9.31 -23.91 -5.06
C GLY A 156 8.09 -23.24 -4.45
N TYR A 157 8.27 -22.09 -3.78
CA TYR A 157 7.18 -21.31 -3.20
C TYR A 157 6.77 -20.18 -4.13
N ALA A 158 5.61 -20.32 -4.76
CA ALA A 158 5.08 -19.30 -5.67
C ALA A 158 4.31 -18.22 -4.88
N PHE A 159 4.46 -16.95 -5.26
CA PHE A 159 3.61 -15.87 -4.77
C PHE A 159 2.15 -16.09 -5.20
N GLU A 160 1.22 -15.89 -4.27
CA GLU A 160 -0.22 -16.02 -4.54
C GLU A 160 -0.98 -14.71 -4.33
N SER A 161 -0.73 -14.02 -3.20
CA SER A 161 -1.45 -12.79 -2.86
C SER A 161 -0.71 -11.99 -1.80
N SER A 162 -1.07 -10.71 -1.65
CA SER A 162 -0.65 -9.93 -0.50
C SER A 162 -1.82 -9.18 0.15
N ARG A 163 -1.69 -8.89 1.45
CA ARG A 163 -2.67 -8.13 2.21
C ARG A 163 -1.98 -7.20 3.20
N VAL A 164 -2.54 -6.02 3.38
CA VAL A 164 -2.11 -5.06 4.41
C VAL A 164 -3.01 -5.20 5.64
N HIS A 165 -2.37 -5.26 6.81
CA HIS A 165 -3.00 -5.34 8.12
C HIS A 165 -2.71 -4.06 8.92
N GLU A 166 -3.72 -3.48 9.53
CA GLU A 166 -3.66 -2.21 10.28
C GLU A 166 -3.29 -2.45 11.75
N ASN A 167 -2.10 -3.00 12.00
CA ASN A 167 -1.51 -3.12 13.33
C ASN A 167 0.03 -3.16 13.24
N SER A 168 0.72 -3.20 14.37
CA SER A 168 2.19 -3.19 14.45
C SER A 168 2.77 -4.57 14.71
N ILE A 169 4.02 -4.80 14.26
CA ILE A 169 4.84 -5.95 14.64
C ILE A 169 5.69 -5.55 15.85
N ALA A 170 5.23 -5.85 17.06
CA ALA A 170 6.06 -5.61 18.24
C ALA A 170 7.35 -6.45 18.17
N PRO A 171 8.55 -5.89 18.46
CA PRO A 171 8.87 -4.54 18.94
C PRO A 171 9.54 -3.62 17.88
N ALA A 172 9.29 -3.80 16.58
CA ALA A 172 9.94 -2.99 15.55
C ALA A 172 9.56 -1.48 15.66
N GLU A 173 10.42 -0.60 15.14
CA GLU A 173 10.17 0.85 15.12
C GLU A 173 9.16 1.20 14.01
N TYR A 174 8.18 2.06 14.27
CA TYR A 174 7.10 2.33 13.32
C TYR A 174 6.86 3.80 13.06
N HIS A 175 6.81 4.16 11.77
CA HIS A 175 6.15 5.39 11.31
C HIS A 175 4.75 5.14 10.78
N LEU A 176 4.46 3.92 10.33
CA LEU A 176 3.13 3.46 9.88
C LEU A 176 2.70 2.26 10.70
N TYR A 177 1.51 2.32 11.32
CA TYR A 177 0.95 1.22 12.12
C TYR A 177 0.29 0.15 11.24
N LEU A 178 1.07 -0.39 10.29
CA LEU A 178 0.62 -1.41 9.36
C LEU A 178 1.77 -2.35 8.99
N TRP A 179 1.43 -3.52 8.45
CA TRP A 179 2.36 -4.43 7.79
C TRP A 179 1.69 -5.15 6.62
N GLN A 180 2.49 -5.58 5.64
CA GLN A 180 2.02 -6.34 4.47
C GLN A 180 2.50 -7.78 4.52
N GLY A 181 1.57 -8.72 4.51
CA GLY A 181 1.82 -10.15 4.36
C GLY A 181 1.83 -10.55 2.90
N PHE A 182 2.89 -11.24 2.47
CA PHE A 182 3.02 -11.87 1.16
C PHE A 182 2.81 -13.38 1.34
N ARG A 183 1.69 -13.89 0.84
CA ARG A 183 1.36 -15.31 0.91
C ARG A 183 2.06 -16.04 -0.23
N LEU A 184 2.87 -17.03 0.14
CA LEU A 184 3.52 -17.94 -0.78
C LEU A 184 2.95 -19.35 -0.63
N VAL A 185 2.81 -20.07 -1.72
CA VAL A 185 2.25 -21.44 -1.76
C VAL A 185 3.27 -22.42 -2.30
N ASP A 186 3.44 -23.57 -1.63
CA ASP A 186 4.34 -24.61 -2.10
C ASP A 186 3.77 -25.25 -3.38
N ARG A 187 4.58 -25.29 -4.43
CA ARG A 187 4.24 -25.96 -5.70
C ARG A 187 5.00 -27.27 -5.89
N LYS A 188 6.03 -27.54 -5.09
CA LYS A 188 6.80 -28.79 -5.17
C LYS A 188 6.14 -29.91 -4.37
N GLY A 189 5.53 -29.58 -3.23
CA GLY A 189 5.05 -30.57 -2.27
C GLY A 189 6.21 -31.34 -1.63
N GLY A 190 5.88 -32.23 -0.70
CA GLY A 190 6.86 -33.06 0.00
C GLY A 190 6.65 -33.06 1.51
N GLU A 191 7.15 -34.11 2.16
CA GLU A 191 6.98 -34.31 3.59
C GLU A 191 7.69 -33.21 4.40
N GLY A 192 7.00 -32.66 5.40
CA GLY A 192 7.55 -31.66 6.32
C GLY A 192 7.64 -30.23 5.77
N ARG A 193 7.23 -29.98 4.52
CA ARG A 193 7.17 -28.62 3.95
C ARG A 193 5.84 -27.96 4.29
N PRO A 194 5.83 -26.74 4.86
CA PRO A 194 4.59 -26.01 5.05
C PRO A 194 3.93 -25.75 3.68
N PRO A 195 2.62 -26.01 3.52
CA PRO A 195 1.94 -25.79 2.25
C PRO A 195 1.87 -24.31 1.89
N GLN A 196 1.89 -23.44 2.90
CA GLN A 196 1.77 -22.00 2.73
C GLN A 196 2.65 -21.26 3.73
N LEU A 197 3.28 -20.20 3.25
CA LEU A 197 4.16 -19.33 4.00
C LEU A 197 3.67 -17.89 3.93
N GLU A 198 4.07 -17.10 4.92
CA GLU A 198 3.92 -15.66 4.87
C GLU A 198 5.28 -14.99 5.07
N LEU A 199 5.60 -14.08 4.14
CA LEU A 199 6.71 -13.15 4.28
C LEU A 199 6.19 -11.76 4.64
N VAL A 200 6.90 -11.07 5.52
CA VAL A 200 6.65 -9.66 5.84
C VAL A 200 7.96 -8.90 5.80
N PHE A 201 7.96 -7.76 5.12
CA PHE A 201 9.13 -6.88 5.00
C PHE A 201 8.89 -5.62 5.81
N HIS A 202 9.61 -5.47 6.92
CA HIS A 202 9.66 -4.21 7.65
C HIS A 202 10.87 -3.41 7.17
N THR A 203 10.62 -2.44 6.30
CA THR A 203 11.65 -1.80 5.48
C THR A 203 12.00 -0.42 5.99
N ASN A 204 13.29 -0.11 6.02
CA ASN A 204 13.83 1.22 6.27
C ASN A 204 14.79 1.65 5.15
N ALA A 205 15.48 2.78 5.33
CA ALA A 205 16.39 3.33 4.33
C ALA A 205 17.65 2.48 4.06
N VAL A 206 18.02 1.61 4.99
CA VAL A 206 19.24 0.79 4.92
C VAL A 206 18.94 -0.62 4.38
N GLY A 207 17.79 -1.17 4.73
CA GLY A 207 17.42 -2.54 4.39
C GLY A 207 16.01 -2.90 4.85
N SER A 208 15.83 -4.18 5.14
CA SER A 208 14.59 -4.71 5.69
C SER A 208 14.87 -5.74 6.78
N GLU A 209 14.08 -5.68 7.85
CA GLU A 209 13.82 -6.86 8.67
C GLU A 209 12.79 -7.73 7.92
N ILE A 210 13.11 -9.00 7.77
CA ILE A 210 12.32 -9.97 7.01
C ILE A 210 11.77 -10.98 8.02
N PHE A 211 10.46 -11.10 8.06
CA PHE A 211 9.78 -12.06 8.91
C PHE A 211 9.21 -13.19 8.07
N LEU A 212 9.49 -14.43 8.48
CA LEU A 212 9.01 -15.64 7.83
C LEU A 212 8.21 -16.47 8.82
N ARG A 213 7.00 -16.87 8.44
CA ARG A 213 6.18 -17.82 9.22
C ARG A 213 5.39 -18.76 8.32
N ARG A 214 4.79 -19.77 8.96
CA ARG A 214 3.69 -20.54 8.35
C ARG A 214 2.51 -19.59 8.17
N PHE A 215 1.89 -19.64 7.00
CA PHE A 215 0.68 -18.85 6.78
C PHE A 215 -0.46 -19.40 7.63
N ARG A 216 -1.27 -18.50 8.18
CA ARG A 216 -2.55 -18.84 8.80
C ARG A 216 -3.58 -17.82 8.37
N GLN A 217 -4.72 -18.29 7.87
CA GLN A 217 -5.83 -17.41 7.60
C GLN A 217 -6.34 -16.84 8.93
N SER A 218 -6.39 -15.51 9.05
CA SER A 218 -6.93 -14.83 10.22
C SER A 218 -7.85 -13.71 9.76
N ALA A 219 -9.00 -13.57 10.41
CA ALA A 219 -9.94 -12.48 10.16
C ALA A 219 -9.40 -11.13 10.67
N ASP A 220 -8.84 -11.13 11.89
CA ASP A 220 -8.43 -9.90 12.58
C ASP A 220 -6.99 -9.48 12.27
N GLY A 221 -6.13 -10.45 11.90
CA GLY A 221 -4.79 -10.16 11.41
C GLY A 221 -3.86 -9.53 12.43
N TYR A 222 -4.10 -9.65 13.74
CA TYR A 222 -3.17 -9.16 14.76
C TYR A 222 -1.88 -9.96 14.76
N TRP A 223 -0.73 -9.28 14.78
CA TRP A 223 0.58 -9.93 14.69
C TRP A 223 0.80 -11.01 15.76
N GLY A 224 0.49 -10.70 17.03
CA GLY A 224 0.76 -11.57 18.18
C GLY A 224 -0.04 -12.87 18.18
N ASP A 225 -1.18 -12.89 17.49
CA ASP A 225 -2.02 -14.07 17.40
C ASP A 225 -1.50 -15.05 16.36
N GLN A 226 -0.72 -14.59 15.37
CA GLN A 226 -0.22 -15.39 14.25
C GLN A 226 0.81 -16.43 14.66
N PRO A 227 1.04 -17.47 13.83
CA PRO A 227 2.16 -18.38 14.02
C PRO A 227 3.47 -17.62 14.22
N LYS A 228 4.33 -18.19 15.07
CA LYS A 228 5.62 -17.59 15.41
C LYS A 228 6.43 -17.34 14.14
N ALA A 229 6.85 -16.09 13.95
CA ALA A 229 7.75 -15.72 12.88
C ALA A 229 9.23 -15.88 13.28
N LEU A 230 10.03 -16.36 12.33
CA LEU A 230 11.48 -16.17 12.33
C LEU A 230 11.78 -14.77 11.79
N ARG A 231 12.83 -14.14 12.32
CA ARG A 231 13.27 -12.80 11.93
C ARG A 231 14.67 -12.88 11.34
N PHE A 232 14.84 -12.27 10.18
CA PHE A 232 16.09 -12.12 9.45
C PHE A 232 16.28 -10.64 9.09
N ALA A 233 17.47 -10.29 8.62
CA ALA A 233 17.76 -8.95 8.14
C ALA A 233 18.62 -9.01 6.88
N ALA A 234 18.36 -8.08 5.97
CA ALA A 234 19.16 -7.86 4.78
C ALA A 234 19.19 -6.37 4.44
N ALA A 235 20.32 -5.89 3.95
CA ALA A 235 20.49 -4.51 3.52
C ALA A 235 20.25 -4.37 2.00
N HIS A 236 19.79 -3.20 1.56
CA HIS A 236 19.47 -2.95 0.15
C HIS A 236 20.67 -3.14 -0.77
N HIS A 237 21.89 -2.88 -0.28
CA HIS A 237 23.13 -3.02 -1.06
C HIS A 237 23.63 -4.47 -1.17
N GLU A 238 23.04 -5.42 -0.43
CA GLU A 238 23.39 -6.84 -0.53
C GLU A 238 22.75 -7.50 -1.76
N VAL A 239 21.77 -6.84 -2.40
CA VAL A 239 21.13 -7.33 -3.63
C VAL A 239 22.18 -7.47 -4.73
N GLY A 240 22.32 -8.69 -5.26
CA GLY A 240 23.32 -9.05 -6.26
C GLY A 240 24.69 -9.51 -5.71
N ALA A 241 24.94 -9.36 -4.41
CA ALA A 241 26.16 -9.82 -3.74
C ALA A 241 25.93 -10.99 -2.77
N ARG A 242 24.77 -11.00 -2.09
CA ARG A 242 24.36 -12.03 -1.14
C ARG A 242 23.59 -13.15 -1.84
N ASP A 243 23.87 -14.39 -1.46
CA ASP A 243 23.19 -15.58 -1.98
C ASP A 243 21.85 -15.79 -1.24
N PHE A 244 20.82 -15.08 -1.73
CA PHE A 244 19.47 -15.18 -1.16
C PHE A 244 18.85 -16.58 -1.36
N ASP A 245 19.29 -17.37 -2.35
CA ASP A 245 18.81 -18.74 -2.54
C ASP A 245 19.30 -19.64 -1.39
N ALA A 246 20.58 -19.50 -1.00
CA ALA A 246 21.13 -20.20 0.15
C ALA A 246 20.46 -19.74 1.46
N ASP A 247 20.21 -18.45 1.61
CA ASP A 247 19.44 -17.92 2.74
C ASP A 247 18.04 -18.52 2.79
N ALA A 248 17.29 -18.56 1.68
CA ALA A 248 15.93 -19.10 1.65
C ALA A 248 15.91 -20.58 2.09
N ARG A 249 16.86 -21.40 1.64
CA ARG A 249 17.03 -22.79 2.11
C ARG A 249 17.24 -22.84 3.63
N GLN A 250 18.17 -22.05 4.15
CA GLN A 250 18.47 -22.01 5.58
C GLN A 250 17.26 -21.53 6.40
N TRP A 251 16.52 -20.55 5.91
CA TRP A 251 15.35 -19.99 6.60
C TRP A 251 14.20 -21.00 6.63
N LEU A 252 13.97 -21.73 5.55
CA LEU A 252 13.01 -22.82 5.48
C LEU A 252 13.36 -23.97 6.44
N GLU A 253 14.64 -24.35 6.52
CA GLU A 253 15.09 -25.33 7.52
C GLU A 253 14.86 -24.84 8.95
N GLY A 254 15.15 -23.56 9.22
CA GLY A 254 14.86 -22.93 10.50
C GLY A 254 13.37 -22.99 10.84
N LEU A 255 12.50 -22.73 9.86
CA LEU A 255 11.06 -22.75 10.04
C LEU A 255 10.54 -24.17 10.31
N ALA A 256 11.09 -25.18 9.62
CA ALA A 256 10.77 -26.59 9.85
C ALA A 256 11.11 -27.04 11.28
N ARG A 257 12.18 -26.49 11.88
CA ARG A 257 12.59 -26.78 13.26
C ARG A 257 11.72 -26.09 14.33
N LEU A 258 10.96 -25.05 13.98
CA LEU A 258 9.99 -24.48 14.91
C LEU A 258 8.88 -25.51 15.17
N LYS A 259 8.81 -26.01 16.41
CA LYS A 259 7.73 -26.88 16.87
C LYS A 259 6.38 -26.18 16.64
N HIS A 260 5.39 -26.93 16.16
CA HIS A 260 4.00 -26.46 16.16
C HIS A 260 3.63 -25.95 17.56
N GLY A 261 3.14 -24.72 17.61
CA GLY A 261 2.56 -24.18 18.84
C GLY A 261 1.43 -25.11 19.29
N LYS A 262 1.19 -25.21 20.59
CA LYS A 262 0.25 -26.16 21.22
C LYS A 262 -1.25 -25.93 20.85
N GLY A 263 -1.55 -25.15 19.81
CA GLY A 263 -2.89 -24.85 19.31
C GLY A 263 -3.01 -24.90 17.77
N GLU A 264 -2.05 -25.47 17.05
CA GLU A 264 -2.12 -25.66 15.58
C GLU A 264 -2.59 -27.08 15.18
N ARG A 265 -3.27 -27.80 16.07
CA ARG A 265 -3.97 -29.04 15.71
C ARG A 265 -5.44 -28.76 15.53
N GLU A 266 -5.95 -29.26 14.40
CA GLU A 266 -7.36 -29.50 14.05
C GLU A 266 -8.11 -28.29 13.51
N ASP A 267 -7.94 -28.08 12.20
CA ASP A 267 -9.04 -27.81 11.25
C ASP A 267 -8.78 -28.69 10.01
N GLU A 268 -8.74 -30.01 10.23
CA GLU A 268 -9.01 -31.00 9.18
C GLU A 268 -10.32 -31.69 9.58
N ASP A 269 -11.41 -31.23 8.96
CA ASP A 269 -12.57 -32.04 8.55
C ASP A 269 -13.34 -31.28 7.45
#